data_AF-A0A7S7NT22-F1
#
_entry.id   AF-A0A7S7NT22-F1
#
_cell.length_a   1.000
_cell.length_b   1.000
_cell.length_c   1.000
_cell.angle_alpha   90.00
_cell.angle_beta   90.00
_cell.angle_gamma   90.00
#
_symmetry.space_group_name_H-M   'P 1'
#
loop_
_entity.id
_entity.type
_entity.pdbx_description
1 polymer ?
#
loop_
_entity_poly.entity_id
_entity_poly.type
_entity_poly.pdbx_seq_one_letter_code
_entity_poly.pdbx_strand_id
1 'polypeptide(L)'
;MEQKSQDQTPEVSPQTQGEDWKNVVRSVIQEYVTVERRQTEPAYKNELVEERRRRESLERRVNELVEENKRSRQAAEETDRGSQIRAELQRLGVAKVDLAFKIVKDEIVRTAEGALIAKTAEGERGLREHLTSFVQENPEFLPARIAGGSGALSPQRAGGGSYGVELERIHPGMSADELQRVREQISQVAAQSLRGE
;
A
#
# COMPACT_ATOMS: atom_id res chain seq x y z
N MET A 1 8.75 116.75 -3.44
CA MET A 1 9.19 115.51 -4.09
C MET A 1 8.54 114.36 -3.36
N GLU A 2 7.49 113.83 -3.99
CA GLU A 2 6.79 112.61 -3.62
C GLU A 2 7.72 111.38 -3.66
N GLN A 3 7.48 110.40 -2.80
CA GLN A 3 7.13 109.03 -3.22
C GLN A 3 6.66 108.18 -2.03
N LYS A 4 5.34 108.28 -1.80
CA LYS A 4 4.36 107.21 -1.58
C LYS A 4 4.89 105.86 -1.06
N SER A 5 4.76 105.67 0.25
CA SER A 5 4.71 104.35 0.89
C SER A 5 3.49 103.58 0.34
N GLN A 6 3.75 102.50 -0.39
CA GLN A 6 2.73 101.51 -0.73
C GLN A 6 2.60 100.54 0.44
N ASP A 7 1.52 100.72 1.20
CA ASP A 7 0.97 99.70 2.08
C ASP A 7 0.32 98.63 1.19
N GLN A 8 0.89 97.44 1.16
CA GLN A 8 0.48 96.35 0.28
C GLN A 8 -0.25 95.31 1.13
N THR A 9 -1.52 95.57 1.44
CA THR A 9 -2.44 94.55 1.96
C THR A 9 -2.67 93.47 0.89
N PRO A 10 -2.44 92.18 1.17
CA PRO A 10 -2.71 91.12 0.20
C PRO A 10 -4.23 90.93 0.07
N GLU A 11 -4.78 91.31 -1.08
CA GLU A 11 -6.13 90.91 -1.50
C GLU A 11 -6.14 89.39 -1.72
N VAL A 12 -6.74 88.64 -0.78
CA VAL A 12 -7.01 87.21 -0.95
C VAL A 12 -8.17 87.06 -1.92
N SER A 13 -7.87 86.71 -3.17
CA SER A 13 -8.89 86.46 -4.19
C SER A 13 -9.80 85.28 -3.79
N PRO A 14 -11.12 85.32 -4.06
CA PRO A 14 -12.05 84.25 -3.67
C PRO A 14 -11.81 82.91 -4.40
N GLN A 15 -10.99 82.91 -5.45
CA GLN A 15 -10.61 81.70 -6.19
C GLN A 15 -9.58 80.83 -5.45
N THR A 16 -8.66 81.43 -4.67
CA THR A 16 -7.63 80.69 -3.92
C THR A 16 -8.22 79.90 -2.75
N GLN A 17 -9.19 80.47 -2.01
CA GLN A 17 -9.90 79.74 -0.95
C GLN A 17 -10.66 78.52 -1.50
N GLY A 18 -11.22 78.65 -2.71
CA GLY A 18 -11.88 77.61 -3.48
C GLY A 18 -10.99 76.43 -3.88
N GLU A 19 -9.68 76.67 -3.97
CA GLU A 19 -8.68 75.69 -4.37
C GLU A 19 -8.03 75.04 -3.14
N ASP A 20 -7.83 75.83 -2.08
CA ASP A 20 -7.34 75.37 -0.78
C ASP A 20 -8.28 74.33 -0.15
N TRP A 21 -9.60 74.55 -0.15
CA TRP A 21 -10.52 73.55 0.39
C TRP A 21 -10.53 72.25 -0.41
N LYS A 22 -10.39 72.32 -1.74
CA LYS A 22 -10.30 71.13 -2.60
C LYS A 22 -9.03 70.35 -2.31
N ASN A 23 -7.93 71.05 -2.04
CA ASN A 23 -6.66 70.45 -1.64
C ASN A 23 -6.75 69.80 -0.25
N VAL A 24 -7.41 70.45 0.70
CA VAL A 24 -7.67 69.88 2.04
C VAL A 24 -8.56 68.64 1.94
N VAL A 25 -9.67 68.69 1.20
CA VAL A 25 -10.56 67.54 1.01
C VAL A 25 -9.85 66.40 0.29
N ARG A 26 -9.03 66.70 -0.74
CA ARG A 26 -8.20 65.69 -1.40
C ARG A 26 -7.18 65.07 -0.45
N SER A 27 -6.54 65.87 0.41
CA SER A 27 -5.60 65.39 1.42
C SER A 27 -6.28 64.44 2.41
N VAL A 28 -7.46 64.81 2.92
CA VAL A 28 -8.22 63.98 3.86
C VAL A 28 -8.67 62.66 3.22
N ILE A 29 -9.13 62.71 1.96
CA ILE A 29 -9.51 61.49 1.21
C ILE A 29 -8.30 60.58 0.98
N GLN A 30 -7.16 61.14 0.59
CA GLN A 30 -5.93 60.36 0.39
C GLN A 30 -5.43 59.74 1.71
N GLU A 31 -5.50 60.49 2.80
CA GLU A 31 -5.13 60.00 4.12
C GLU A 31 -6.06 58.87 4.59
N TYR A 32 -7.38 59.04 4.43
CA TYR A 32 -8.36 58.00 4.74
C TYR A 32 -8.11 56.71 3.95
N VAL A 33 -7.93 56.79 2.63
CA VAL A 33 -7.62 55.63 1.78
C VAL A 33 -6.30 54.96 2.19
N THR A 34 -5.31 55.74 2.61
CA THR A 34 -4.02 55.22 3.07
C THR A 34 -4.15 54.49 4.41
N VAL A 35 -4.92 55.05 5.35
CA VAL A 35 -5.19 54.44 6.67
C VAL A 35 -5.99 53.16 6.50
N GLU A 36 -7.03 53.17 5.66
CA GLU A 36 -7.88 52.01 5.39
C GLU A 36 -7.08 50.87 4.73
N ARG A 37 -6.19 51.19 3.77
CA ARG A 37 -5.26 50.21 3.19
C ARG A 37 -4.28 49.67 4.23
N ARG A 38 -3.72 50.51 5.10
CA ARG A 38 -2.80 50.06 6.17
C ARG A 38 -3.48 49.13 7.17
N GLN A 39 -4.77 49.29 7.41
CA GLN A 39 -5.54 48.40 8.28
C GLN A 39 -5.94 47.09 7.59
N THR A 40 -6.26 47.11 6.29
CA THR A 40 -6.77 45.94 5.55
C THR A 40 -5.66 45.06 4.93
N GLU A 41 -4.54 45.65 4.51
CA GLU A 41 -3.38 44.92 4.00
C GLU A 41 -2.84 43.80 4.91
N PRO A 42 -2.65 44.01 6.24
CA PRO A 42 -2.14 42.96 7.11
C PRO A 42 -3.10 41.77 7.24
N ALA A 43 -4.42 42.01 7.23
CA ALA A 43 -5.41 40.93 7.24
C ALA A 43 -5.33 40.09 5.96
N TYR A 44 -5.30 40.74 4.79
CA TYR A 44 -5.16 40.05 3.50
C TYR A 44 -3.85 39.26 3.38
N LYS A 45 -2.74 39.84 3.86
CA LYS A 45 -1.43 39.16 3.89
C LYS A 45 -1.45 37.94 4.82
N ASN A 46 -2.13 38.03 5.96
CA ASN A 46 -2.29 36.90 6.88
C ASN A 46 -3.14 35.79 6.25
N GLU A 47 -4.28 36.12 5.64
CA GLU A 47 -5.13 35.16 4.94
C GLU A 47 -4.36 34.42 3.83
N LEU A 48 -3.57 35.13 3.04
CA LEU A 48 -2.72 34.53 2.00
C LEU A 48 -1.66 33.57 2.58
N VAL A 49 -1.07 33.91 3.73
CA VAL A 49 -0.10 33.05 4.41
C VAL A 49 -0.77 31.82 4.99
N GLU A 50 -1.96 31.96 5.58
CA GLU A 50 -2.74 30.85 6.09
C GLU A 50 -3.19 29.91 4.97
N GLU A 51 -3.67 30.44 3.85
CA GLU A 51 -4.00 29.65 2.66
C GLU A 51 -2.77 28.95 2.09
N ARG A 52 -1.61 29.61 2.03
CA ARG A 52 -0.36 28.95 1.61
C ARG A 52 0.01 27.81 2.54
N ARG A 53 -0.05 28.02 3.86
CA ARG A 53 0.24 26.97 4.86
C ARG A 53 -0.75 25.81 4.76
N ARG A 54 -2.03 26.11 4.60
CA ARG A 54 -3.09 25.11 4.43
C ARG A 54 -2.87 24.30 3.17
N ARG A 55 -2.62 24.96 2.04
CA ARG A 55 -2.30 24.32 0.76
C ARG A 55 -1.07 23.43 0.86
N GLU A 56 0.02 23.94 1.43
CA GLU A 56 1.24 23.16 1.62
C GLU A 56 1.00 21.92 2.51
N SER A 57 0.23 22.08 3.60
CA SER A 57 -0.11 20.95 4.47
C SER A 57 -0.96 19.88 3.75
N LEU A 58 -1.86 20.31 2.88
CA LEU A 58 -2.70 19.41 2.08
C LEU A 58 -1.87 18.71 1.01
N GLU A 59 -1.00 19.44 0.30
CA GLU A 59 -0.09 18.87 -0.70
C GLU A 59 0.82 17.80 -0.07
N ARG A 60 1.35 18.05 1.13
CA ARG A 60 2.14 17.05 1.88
C ARG A 60 1.31 15.80 2.20
N ARG A 61 0.10 15.96 2.75
CA ARG A 61 -0.79 14.82 3.08
C ARG A 61 -1.20 14.04 1.84
N VAL A 62 -1.50 14.71 0.73
CA VAL A 62 -1.84 14.05 -0.54
C VAL A 62 -0.66 13.25 -1.06
N ASN A 63 0.55 13.82 -1.03
CA ASN A 63 1.75 13.10 -1.45
C ASN A 63 2.00 11.87 -0.55
N GLU A 64 1.84 12.01 0.76
CA GLU A 64 1.95 10.90 1.71
C GLU A 64 0.96 9.78 1.40
N LEU A 65 -0.32 10.12 1.22
CA LEU A 65 -1.37 9.16 0.87
C LEU A 65 -1.12 8.48 -0.49
N VAL A 66 -0.61 9.22 -1.47
CA VAL A 66 -0.28 8.65 -2.79
C VAL A 66 0.86 7.65 -2.67
N GLU A 67 1.92 7.96 -1.93
CA GLU A 67 3.04 7.05 -1.73
C GLU A 67 2.65 5.83 -0.89
N GLU A 68 1.83 6.01 0.15
CA GLU A 68 1.27 4.91 0.92
C GLU A 68 0.37 4.02 0.06
N ASN A 69 -0.49 4.60 -0.77
CA ASN A 69 -1.35 3.85 -1.66
C ASN A 69 -0.55 3.04 -2.68
N LYS A 70 0.48 3.64 -3.30
CA LYS A 70 1.39 2.93 -4.20
C LYS A 70 2.07 1.75 -3.50
N ARG A 71 2.64 1.98 -2.32
CA ARG A 71 3.32 0.93 -1.53
C ARG A 71 2.36 -0.20 -1.15
N SER A 72 1.17 0.16 -0.65
CA SER A 72 0.14 -0.82 -0.30
C SER A 72 -0.31 -1.64 -1.51
N ARG A 73 -0.49 -0.99 -2.67
CA ARG A 73 -0.90 -1.66 -3.90
C ARG A 73 0.18 -2.61 -4.42
N GLN A 74 1.44 -2.18 -4.42
CA GLN A 74 2.56 -3.04 -4.81
C GLN A 74 2.69 -4.27 -3.90
N ALA A 75 2.58 -4.09 -2.58
CA ALA A 75 2.65 -5.19 -1.63
C ALA A 75 1.50 -6.19 -1.81
N ALA A 76 0.28 -5.70 -2.04
CA ALA A 76 -0.87 -6.55 -2.34
C ALA A 76 -0.67 -7.32 -3.66
N GLU A 77 -0.22 -6.64 -4.71
CA GLU A 77 0.02 -7.25 -6.02
C GLU A 77 1.11 -8.33 -5.98
N GLU A 78 2.20 -8.10 -5.25
CA GLU A 78 3.26 -9.09 -5.04
C GLU A 78 2.78 -10.32 -4.28
N THR A 79 1.93 -10.11 -3.26
CA THR A 79 1.34 -11.18 -2.46
C THR A 79 0.39 -12.03 -3.30
N ASP A 80 -0.48 -11.38 -4.08
CA ASP A 80 -1.42 -12.05 -4.98
C ASP A 80 -0.68 -12.81 -6.09
N ARG A 81 0.29 -12.17 -6.74
CA ARG A 81 1.14 -12.79 -7.75
C ARG A 81 1.84 -14.01 -7.17
N GLY A 82 2.47 -13.86 -6.00
CA GLY A 82 3.16 -14.97 -5.33
C GLY A 82 2.24 -16.13 -5.00
N SER A 83 1.03 -15.85 -4.54
CA SER A 83 0.02 -16.86 -4.22
C SER A 83 -0.45 -17.62 -5.46
N GLN A 84 -0.68 -16.91 -6.57
CA GLN A 84 -1.06 -17.52 -7.85
C GLN A 84 0.03 -18.42 -8.41
N ILE A 85 1.30 -17.97 -8.38
CA ILE A 85 2.44 -18.77 -8.85
C ILE A 85 2.58 -20.06 -8.03
N ARG A 86 2.51 -19.97 -6.69
CA ARG A 86 2.60 -21.15 -5.81
C ARG A 86 1.44 -22.11 -6.04
N ALA A 87 0.22 -21.60 -6.21
CA ALA A 87 -0.95 -22.43 -6.49
C ALA A 87 -0.80 -23.21 -7.81
N GLU A 88 -0.30 -22.56 -8.87
CA GLU A 88 -0.03 -23.24 -10.15
C GLU A 88 1.11 -24.26 -10.04
N LEU A 89 2.22 -23.94 -9.35
CA LEU A 89 3.31 -24.90 -9.09
C LEU A 89 2.82 -26.13 -8.33
N GLN A 90 2.00 -25.93 -7.29
CA GLN A 90 1.40 -27.02 -6.53
C GLN A 90 0.47 -27.87 -7.42
N ARG A 91 -0.32 -27.23 -8.30
CA ARG A 91 -1.17 -27.93 -9.27
C ARG A 91 -0.37 -28.77 -10.27
N LEU A 92 0.83 -28.34 -10.64
CA LEU A 92 1.77 -29.10 -11.47
C LEU A 92 2.45 -30.26 -10.72
N GLY A 93 2.23 -30.38 -9.41
CA GLY A 93 2.76 -31.46 -8.58
C GLY A 93 4.20 -31.23 -8.14
N VAL A 94 4.65 -29.98 -8.08
CA VAL A 94 5.98 -29.62 -7.56
C VAL A 94 6.06 -29.95 -6.07
N ALA A 95 7.06 -30.75 -5.68
CA ALA A 95 7.32 -31.12 -4.29
C ALA A 95 7.96 -29.98 -3.48
N LYS A 96 8.85 -29.19 -4.10
CA LYS A 96 9.59 -28.10 -3.46
C LYS A 96 9.11 -26.73 -3.96
N VAL A 97 7.86 -26.39 -3.65
CA VAL A 97 7.17 -25.20 -4.17
C VAL A 97 7.93 -23.91 -3.89
N ASP A 98 8.45 -23.72 -2.68
CA ASP A 98 9.16 -22.48 -2.30
C ASP A 98 10.48 -22.29 -3.06
N LEU A 99 11.18 -23.38 -3.39
CA LEU A 99 12.41 -23.32 -4.15
C LEU A 99 12.13 -23.00 -5.62
N ALA A 100 11.14 -23.68 -6.22
CA ALA A 100 10.69 -23.37 -7.57
C ALA A 100 10.19 -21.93 -7.70
N PHE A 101 9.38 -21.47 -6.73
CA PHE A 101 8.89 -20.10 -6.67
C PHE A 101 10.02 -19.07 -6.69
N LYS A 102 11.09 -19.28 -5.91
CA LYS A 102 12.24 -18.36 -5.87
C LYS A 102 12.94 -18.22 -7.22
N ILE A 103 12.91 -19.26 -8.06
CA ILE A 103 13.56 -19.26 -9.37
C ILE A 103 12.68 -18.51 -10.39
N VAL A 104 11.38 -18.78 -10.41
CA VAL A 104 10.48 -18.27 -11.46
C VAL A 104 9.83 -16.92 -11.16
N LYS A 105 9.78 -16.48 -9.89
CA LYS A 105 9.03 -15.28 -9.48
C LYS A 105 9.44 -14.00 -10.21
N ASP A 106 10.72 -13.88 -10.58
CA ASP A 106 11.29 -12.65 -11.14
C ASP A 106 11.00 -12.54 -12.64
N GLU A 107 10.71 -13.67 -13.30
CA GLU A 107 10.31 -13.73 -14.70
C GLU A 107 8.82 -13.46 -14.91
N ILE A 108 8.00 -13.60 -13.86
CA ILE A 108 6.55 -13.50 -13.95
C ILE A 108 6.08 -12.09 -13.59
N VAL A 109 5.41 -11.41 -14.52
CA VAL A 109 4.91 -10.04 -14.37
C VAL A 109 3.40 -9.98 -14.61
N ARG A 110 2.74 -8.98 -14.01
CA ARG A 110 1.32 -8.70 -14.25
C ARG A 110 1.18 -7.72 -15.41
N THR A 111 0.32 -8.04 -16.37
CA THR A 111 0.00 -7.15 -17.50
C THR A 111 -1.00 -6.06 -17.11
N ALA A 112 -1.22 -5.09 -18.00
CA ALA A 112 -2.20 -4.02 -17.79
C ALA A 112 -3.63 -4.55 -17.64
N GLU A 113 -3.93 -5.69 -18.28
CA GLU A 113 -5.21 -6.41 -18.22
C GLU A 113 -5.35 -7.24 -16.93
N GLY A 114 -4.30 -7.31 -16.11
CA GLY A 114 -4.28 -8.04 -14.85
C GLY A 114 -3.92 -9.52 -14.98
N ALA A 115 -3.60 -10.01 -16.17
CA ALA A 115 -3.13 -11.38 -16.37
C ALA A 115 -1.67 -11.53 -15.95
N LEU A 116 -1.28 -12.74 -15.51
CA LEU A 116 0.12 -13.07 -15.23
C LEU A 116 0.77 -13.70 -16.48
N ILE A 117 1.87 -13.10 -16.92
CA ILE A 117 2.69 -13.58 -18.03
C ILE A 117 4.13 -13.76 -17.56
N ALA A 118 4.83 -14.72 -18.14
CA ALA A 118 6.26 -14.87 -17.98
C ALA A 118 6.98 -14.11 -19.07
N LYS A 119 7.88 -13.20 -18.69
CA LYS A 119 8.74 -12.43 -19.57
C LYS A 119 10.14 -13.02 -19.54
N THR A 120 10.38 -13.93 -20.47
CA THR A 120 11.66 -14.64 -20.61
C THR A 120 12.49 -14.04 -21.75
N ALA A 121 13.76 -14.43 -21.88
CA ALA A 121 14.59 -14.02 -23.02
C ALA A 121 14.04 -14.49 -24.37
N GLU A 122 13.24 -15.55 -24.37
CA GLU A 122 12.61 -16.17 -25.55
C GLU A 122 11.28 -15.51 -25.93
N GLY A 123 10.80 -14.57 -25.11
CA GLY A 123 9.55 -13.84 -25.32
C GLY A 123 8.58 -13.94 -24.15
N GLU A 124 7.36 -13.47 -24.40
CA GLU A 124 6.25 -13.50 -23.45
C GLU A 124 5.48 -14.81 -23.60
N ARG A 125 5.31 -15.54 -22.48
CA ARG A 125 4.50 -16.77 -22.41
C ARG A 125 3.45 -16.64 -21.33
N GLY A 126 2.34 -17.38 -21.45
CA GLY A 126 1.34 -17.43 -20.38
C GLY A 126 1.91 -18.09 -19.12
N LEU A 127 1.43 -17.68 -17.93
CA LEU A 127 1.89 -18.24 -16.64
C LEU A 127 1.93 -19.78 -16.64
N ARG A 128 0.80 -20.41 -17.00
CA ARG A 128 0.66 -21.87 -16.94
C ARG A 128 1.58 -22.58 -17.92
N GLU A 129 1.73 -22.04 -19.12
CA GLU A 129 2.60 -22.58 -20.16
C GLU A 129 4.06 -22.55 -19.70
N HIS A 130 4.51 -21.39 -19.23
CA HIS A 130 5.86 -21.20 -18.71
C HIS A 130 6.17 -22.12 -17.52
N LEU A 131 5.28 -22.20 -16.52
CA LEU A 131 5.49 -23.09 -15.38
C LEU A 131 5.49 -24.58 -15.78
N THR A 132 4.71 -24.96 -16.80
CA THR A 132 4.72 -26.33 -17.31
C THR A 132 6.05 -26.67 -17.98
N SER A 133 6.59 -25.78 -18.82
CA SER A 133 7.93 -25.93 -19.41
C SER A 133 9.00 -26.00 -18.33
N PHE A 134 8.96 -25.10 -17.34
CA PHE A 134 9.89 -25.09 -16.22
C PHE A 134 9.94 -26.44 -15.47
N VAL A 135 8.78 -27.02 -15.15
CA VAL A 135 8.71 -28.31 -14.43
C VAL A 135 9.18 -29.49 -15.31
N GLN A 136 8.99 -29.43 -16.63
CA GLN A 136 9.48 -30.44 -17.56
C GLN A 136 11.00 -30.41 -17.72
N GLU A 137 11.59 -29.21 -17.77
CA GLU A 137 13.03 -29.00 -17.84
C GLU A 137 13.74 -29.34 -16.54
N ASN A 138 13.01 -29.25 -15.42
CA ASN A 138 13.55 -29.44 -14.07
C ASN A 138 12.76 -30.53 -13.30
N PRO A 139 12.88 -31.82 -13.69
CA PRO A 139 12.14 -32.91 -13.07
C PRO A 139 12.52 -33.16 -11.60
N GLU A 140 13.61 -32.59 -11.10
CA GLU A 140 14.02 -32.64 -9.68
C GLU A 140 13.03 -31.94 -8.74
N PHE A 141 12.17 -31.08 -9.28
CA PHE A 141 11.07 -30.46 -8.54
C PHE A 141 9.88 -31.40 -8.40
N LEU A 142 9.77 -32.44 -9.21
CA LEU A 142 8.71 -33.43 -9.10
C LEU A 142 9.06 -34.50 -8.05
N PRO A 143 8.06 -35.08 -7.36
CA PRO A 143 8.27 -36.24 -6.51
C PRO A 143 8.94 -37.36 -7.29
N ALA A 144 9.88 -38.06 -6.66
CA ALA A 144 10.55 -39.21 -7.25
C ALA A 144 9.51 -40.24 -7.71
N ARG A 145 9.30 -40.32 -9.04
CA ARG A 145 8.45 -41.34 -9.64
C ARG A 145 9.32 -42.57 -9.80
N ILE A 146 9.16 -43.53 -8.90
CA ILE A 146 9.78 -44.86 -9.02
C ILE A 146 9.21 -45.52 -10.29
N ALA A 147 9.92 -45.35 -11.41
CA ALA A 147 9.61 -46.02 -12.66
C ALA A 147 10.13 -47.46 -12.57
N GLY A 148 9.29 -48.42 -12.16
CA GLY A 148 9.62 -49.84 -12.28
C GLY A 148 8.94 -50.79 -11.29
N GLY A 149 7.89 -51.47 -11.76
CA GLY A 149 7.71 -52.93 -11.67
C GLY A 149 7.67 -53.65 -10.30
N SER A 150 6.51 -54.29 -10.06
CA SER A 150 6.33 -55.55 -9.31
C SER A 150 6.30 -55.49 -7.77
N GLY A 151 5.09 -55.46 -7.22
CA GLY A 151 4.62 -56.46 -6.24
C GLY A 151 5.19 -56.46 -4.82
N ALA A 152 6.11 -55.58 -4.45
CA ALA A 152 6.57 -55.48 -3.07
C ALA A 152 5.97 -54.26 -2.39
N LEU A 153 5.03 -54.49 -1.48
CA LEU A 153 4.65 -53.53 -0.45
C LEU A 153 5.93 -53.18 0.34
N SER A 154 6.62 -52.11 -0.05
CA SER A 154 7.59 -51.49 0.84
C SER A 154 6.80 -50.92 2.01
N PRO A 155 7.07 -51.32 3.26
CA PRO A 155 6.43 -50.69 4.39
C PRO A 155 6.86 -49.23 4.35
N GLN A 156 5.89 -48.32 4.25
CA GLN A 156 6.13 -46.92 4.49
C GLN A 156 6.86 -46.83 5.84
N ARG A 157 8.12 -46.42 5.80
CA ARG A 157 8.71 -45.70 6.92
C ARG A 157 7.83 -44.47 7.10
N ALA A 158 6.86 -44.60 8.00
CA ALA A 158 6.21 -43.46 8.62
C ALA A 158 7.34 -42.62 9.20
N GLY A 159 7.62 -41.49 8.54
CA GLY A 159 8.28 -40.38 9.20
C GLY A 159 7.53 -40.11 10.49
N GLY A 160 8.27 -39.87 11.57
CA GLY A 160 7.74 -39.64 12.90
C GLY A 160 6.67 -38.55 12.92
N GLY A 161 5.42 -38.96 12.71
CA GLY A 161 4.24 -38.22 13.09
C GLY A 161 3.86 -38.73 14.47
N SER A 162 4.18 -37.91 15.46
CA SER A 162 3.61 -37.91 16.81
C SER A 162 2.39 -38.83 16.96
N TYR A 163 2.56 -39.98 17.62
CA TYR A 163 1.46 -40.77 18.18
C TYR A 163 0.88 -40.08 19.42
N GLY A 164 0.64 -38.77 19.32
CA GLY A 164 -0.19 -38.05 20.27
C GLY A 164 -1.62 -38.22 19.84
N VAL A 165 -2.42 -38.96 20.61
CA VAL A 165 -3.87 -38.73 20.59
C VAL A 165 -4.04 -37.24 20.80
N GLU A 166 -4.55 -36.51 19.80
CA GLU A 166 -4.86 -35.08 19.94
C GLU A 166 -6.05 -34.95 20.90
N LEU A 167 -5.74 -34.95 22.20
CA LEU A 167 -6.68 -34.88 23.32
C LEU A 167 -7.60 -33.65 23.22
N GLU A 168 -7.21 -32.62 22.46
CA GLU A 168 -8.00 -31.42 22.20
C GLU A 168 -9.21 -31.66 21.27
N ARG A 169 -9.23 -32.78 20.53
CA ARG A 169 -10.36 -33.15 19.65
C ARG A 169 -11.46 -33.96 20.34
N ILE A 170 -11.25 -34.38 21.59
CA ILE A 170 -12.25 -35.11 22.37
C ILE A 170 -13.18 -34.08 23.03
N HIS A 171 -14.35 -33.84 22.44
CA HIS A 171 -15.39 -32.95 22.99
C HIS A 171 -16.71 -33.71 23.26
N PRO A 172 -17.49 -33.33 24.28
CA PRO A 172 -18.85 -33.86 24.50
C PRO A 172 -19.75 -33.42 23.33
N GLY A 173 -19.95 -34.30 22.35
CA GLY A 173 -20.65 -33.99 21.09
C GLY A 173 -20.12 -34.72 19.85
N MET A 174 -19.05 -35.51 19.99
CA MET A 174 -18.50 -36.37 18.94
C MET A 174 -19.50 -37.47 18.49
N SER A 175 -19.44 -37.87 17.22
CA SER A 175 -20.31 -38.93 16.70
C SER A 175 -19.96 -40.29 17.33
N ALA A 176 -20.95 -41.19 17.45
CA ALA A 176 -20.76 -42.50 18.08
C ALA A 176 -19.64 -43.33 17.42
N ASP A 177 -19.50 -43.22 16.10
CA ASP A 177 -18.47 -43.91 15.32
C ASP A 177 -17.05 -43.38 15.60
N GLU A 178 -16.92 -42.07 15.82
CA GLU A 178 -15.64 -41.44 16.17
C GLU A 178 -15.22 -41.79 17.59
N LEU A 179 -16.16 -41.82 18.55
CA LEU A 179 -15.91 -42.28 19.91
C LEU A 179 -15.42 -43.73 19.95
N GLN A 180 -16.00 -44.58 19.11
CA GLN A 180 -15.58 -45.98 19.00
C GLN A 180 -14.14 -46.09 18.50
N ARG A 181 -13.76 -45.31 17.48
CA ARG A 181 -12.38 -45.27 16.95
C ARG A 181 -11.37 -44.78 17.99
N VAL A 182 -11.72 -43.73 18.75
CA VAL A 182 -10.87 -43.22 19.83
C VAL A 182 -10.69 -44.29 20.92
N ARG A 183 -11.76 -45.01 21.27
CA ARG A 183 -11.70 -46.10 22.25
C ARG A 183 -10.79 -47.24 21.80
N GLU A 184 -10.86 -47.62 20.53
CA GLU A 184 -9.98 -48.64 19.94
C GLU A 184 -8.51 -48.20 19.95
N GLN A 185 -8.23 -46.93 19.62
CA GLN A 185 -6.88 -46.37 19.67
C GLN A 185 -6.31 -46.32 21.10
N ILE A 186 -7.11 -45.92 22.09
CA ILE A 186 -6.71 -45.92 23.51
C ILE A 186 -6.41 -47.34 23.98
N SER A 187 -7.26 -48.31 23.63
CA SER A 187 -7.04 -49.72 23.95
C SER A 187 -5.74 -50.25 23.35
N GLN A 188 -5.44 -49.89 22.10
CA GLN A 188 -4.22 -50.29 21.41
C GLN A 188 -2.96 -49.70 22.05
N VAL A 189 -2.99 -48.42 22.44
CA VAL A 189 -1.88 -47.76 23.15
C VAL A 189 -1.68 -48.37 24.55
N ALA A 190 -2.76 -48.63 25.29
CA ALA A 190 -2.69 -49.26 26.60
C ALA A 190 -2.11 -50.69 26.50
N ALA A 191 -2.51 -51.47 25.50
CA ALA A 191 -1.98 -52.81 25.25
C ALA A 191 -0.50 -52.80 24.87
N GLN A 192 -0.04 -51.78 24.12
CA GLN A 192 1.37 -51.60 23.80
C GLN A 192 2.18 -51.16 25.02
N SER A 193 1.63 -50.31 25.89
CA SER A 193 2.27 -49.89 27.14
C SER A 193 2.39 -51.03 28.15
N LEU A 194 1.43 -51.96 28.19
CA LEU A 194 1.45 -53.10 29.12
C LEU A 194 2.37 -54.25 28.66
N ARG A 195 2.72 -54.32 27.38
CA ARG A 195 3.66 -55.31 26.83
C ARG A 195 5.13 -54.90 27.01
N GLY A 196 5.38 -53.69 27.51
CA GLY A 196 6.70 -53.08 27.65
C GLY A 196 7.33 -53.15 29.05
N GLU A 197 6.75 -53.90 29.99
CA GLU A 197 7.36 -54.21 31.31
C GLU A 197 7.66 -55.70 31.48
#